data_AF-A0A2E6VE24-F1
#
_entry.id   AF-A0A2E6VE24-F1
#
_cell.length_a   1.000
_cell.length_b   1.000
_cell.length_c   1.000
_cell.angle_alpha   90.00
_cell.angle_beta   90.00
_cell.angle_gamma   90.00
#
_symmetry.space_group_name_H-M   'P 1'
#
loop_
_entity.id
_entity.type
_entity.pdbx_description
1 polymer ?
#
loop_
_entity_poly.entity_id
_entity_poly.type
_entity_poly.pdbx_seq_one_letter_code
_entity_poly.pdbx_strand_id
1 'polypeptide(L)'
;MKLRLLLIPFLLCFYFSNANNIQVNNISLENLNEVSNWVHVEFDLAWENSWRISSGPSNWDAAWVFVKYRVNNGAWTHGIVSQANSVAPVGATMDVTSDGMGAFIYRDANGSGDVNFQDIQLRWNFGSTDTDDIIDIQVFAIEMVYVPEGAFYLGGTTGNESNKFHAGGFSTSSSYQVTSENAITIANTSGNLYYTGDNASGGDQSGTLGAQYPKGFGAFYCMKYEVTESQWLGFFNSLTETQKTNRDLTDASHKNSDGVISRNTISWTGGSASATTSAPDRACSYISPGDMNAYMDWTGMRPMTELEYEKACRGPVLPKPGEFAWGSSNIASNAYTLVNSGFSSERVSNPETNTGNAIYSDTNGTISGPLRNGVFAASAVNNNREETGGTYYGIMEMSGNLYERCVSVGTSQGRNFTGVHGNGIISSTGNGTAVNWPNNSTGDGYSYRGGSWLNGSDFIRVSDRFDGASVIGTGNNRLGFRAVRTAP
;
A
#
# COMPACT_ATOMS: atom_id res chain seq x y z
N MET A 1 -2.69 46.00 31.30
CA MET A 1 -3.40 44.73 31.58
C MET A 1 -2.79 43.66 30.69
N LYS A 2 -1.90 42.81 31.22
CA LYS A 2 -1.18 41.79 30.43
C LYS A 2 -2.00 40.51 30.39
N LEU A 3 -2.49 40.15 29.20
CA LEU A 3 -3.21 38.90 28.95
C LEU A 3 -2.21 37.73 29.03
N ARG A 4 -2.38 36.86 30.04
CA ARG A 4 -1.59 35.62 30.17
C ARG A 4 -2.35 34.52 29.43
N LEU A 5 -1.78 34.00 28.34
CA LEU A 5 -2.22 32.74 27.75
C LEU A 5 -1.90 31.60 28.72
N LEU A 6 -2.92 30.86 29.13
CA LEU A 6 -2.79 29.63 29.91
C LEU A 6 -2.65 28.47 28.93
N LEU A 7 -1.46 27.86 28.86
CA LEU A 7 -1.22 26.62 28.12
C LEU A 7 -1.74 25.46 28.99
N ILE A 8 -2.74 24.72 28.52
CA ILE A 8 -3.22 23.48 29.15
C ILE A 8 -2.43 22.32 28.53
N PRO A 9 -1.62 21.57 29.30
CA PRO A 9 -0.99 20.37 28.77
C PRO A 9 -2.05 19.27 28.69
N PHE A 10 -2.32 18.80 27.47
CA PHE A 10 -3.18 17.64 27.25
C PHE A 10 -2.37 16.39 27.60
N LEU A 11 -2.66 15.83 28.77
CA LEU A 11 -2.09 14.57 29.24
C LEU A 11 -2.81 13.43 28.48
N LEU A 12 -2.21 12.92 27.41
CA LEU A 12 -2.68 11.68 26.77
C LEU A 12 -2.35 10.51 27.70
N CYS A 13 -3.39 9.90 28.28
CA CYS A 13 -3.26 8.61 28.93
C CYS A 13 -2.96 7.52 27.88
N PHE A 14 -2.00 6.68 28.23
CA PHE A 14 -1.46 5.58 27.45
C PHE A 14 -2.52 4.53 27.12
N TYR A 15 -2.76 4.33 25.82
CA TYR A 15 -3.29 3.07 25.29
C TYR A 15 -2.14 2.35 24.60
N PHE A 16 -1.98 1.07 24.92
CA PHE A 16 -1.15 0.16 24.14
C PHE A 16 -1.77 0.09 22.73
N SER A 17 -1.10 0.63 21.71
CA SER A 17 -1.60 0.56 20.34
C SER A 17 -1.38 -0.85 19.79
N ASN A 18 -2.43 -1.45 19.24
CA ASN A 18 -2.26 -2.54 18.28
C ASN A 18 -2.07 -1.89 16.91
N ALA A 19 -1.38 -2.57 15.99
CA ALA A 19 -1.48 -2.21 14.58
C ALA A 19 -2.89 -2.50 14.06
N ASN A 20 -3.32 -1.70 13.10
CA ASN A 20 -4.72 -1.33 13.01
C ASN A 20 -5.61 -2.49 12.54
N ASN A 21 -6.55 -2.77 13.42
CA ASN A 21 -7.49 -3.87 13.37
C ASN A 21 -8.71 -3.44 12.54
N ILE A 22 -8.53 -3.25 11.22
CA ILE A 22 -9.65 -2.91 10.33
C ILE A 22 -10.61 -4.10 10.23
N GLN A 23 -11.89 -3.84 10.48
CA GLN A 23 -12.93 -4.86 10.56
C GLN A 23 -14.17 -4.40 9.82
N VAL A 24 -14.77 -5.35 9.10
CA VAL A 24 -16.10 -5.21 8.52
C VAL A 24 -17.00 -6.25 9.16
N ASN A 25 -18.13 -5.82 9.71
CA ASN A 25 -19.08 -6.67 10.42
C ASN A 25 -20.51 -6.37 9.97
N ASN A 26 -21.47 -7.19 10.42
CA ASN A 26 -22.90 -6.96 10.25
C ASN A 26 -23.32 -6.69 8.79
N ILE A 27 -22.76 -7.46 7.85
CA ILE A 27 -23.07 -7.33 6.43
C ILE A 27 -24.50 -7.83 6.16
N SER A 28 -25.35 -7.00 5.57
CA SER A 28 -26.67 -7.38 5.07
C SER A 28 -27.02 -6.69 3.74
N LEU A 29 -28.08 -7.18 3.09
CA LEU A 29 -28.68 -6.55 1.92
C LEU A 29 -29.99 -5.89 2.34
N GLU A 30 -30.09 -4.58 2.19
CA GLU A 30 -31.20 -3.77 2.65
C GLU A 30 -31.79 -2.91 1.53
N ASN A 31 -33.02 -2.44 1.72
CA ASN A 31 -33.65 -1.42 0.86
C ASN A 31 -33.62 -1.75 -0.65
N LEU A 32 -33.98 -2.98 -1.01
CA LEU A 32 -34.05 -3.44 -2.40
C LEU A 32 -34.93 -2.52 -3.26
N ASN A 33 -34.38 -2.09 -4.39
CA ASN A 33 -35.09 -1.36 -5.43
C ASN A 33 -35.02 -2.13 -6.76
N GLU A 34 -36.00 -3.01 -6.96
CA GLU A 34 -36.12 -3.83 -8.18
C GLU A 34 -36.35 -2.97 -9.44
N VAL A 35 -37.06 -1.85 -9.33
CA VAL A 35 -37.39 -1.00 -10.49
C VAL A 35 -36.13 -0.38 -11.10
N SER A 36 -35.14 -0.05 -10.27
CA SER A 36 -33.90 0.61 -10.67
C SER A 36 -32.66 -0.29 -10.55
N ASN A 37 -32.86 -1.60 -10.30
CA ASN A 37 -31.82 -2.62 -10.20
C ASN A 37 -30.67 -2.29 -9.22
N TRP A 38 -31.01 -1.85 -8.00
CA TRP A 38 -30.01 -1.63 -6.95
C TRP A 38 -30.51 -2.04 -5.56
N VAL A 39 -29.57 -2.35 -4.68
CA VAL A 39 -29.79 -2.70 -3.26
C VAL A 39 -28.71 -2.02 -2.42
N HIS A 40 -28.97 -1.75 -1.15
CA HIS A 40 -27.92 -1.33 -0.21
C HIS A 40 -27.20 -2.57 0.32
N VAL A 41 -25.87 -2.56 0.22
CA VAL A 41 -25.01 -3.40 1.06
C VAL A 41 -24.79 -2.62 2.34
N GLU A 42 -25.44 -3.05 3.41
CA GLU A 42 -25.28 -2.47 4.75
C GLU A 42 -24.15 -3.18 5.49
N PHE A 43 -23.32 -2.44 6.22
CA PHE A 43 -22.24 -3.00 7.04
C PHE A 43 -21.73 -2.01 8.09
N ASP A 44 -21.05 -2.55 9.09
CA ASP A 44 -20.26 -1.79 10.07
C ASP A 44 -18.78 -1.81 9.70
N LEU A 45 -18.09 -0.70 10.00
CA LEU A 45 -16.67 -0.52 9.70
C LEU A 45 -15.94 0.09 10.89
N ALA A 46 -14.93 -0.60 11.39
CA ALA A 46 -14.10 -0.11 12.50
C ALA A 46 -12.62 -0.29 12.18
N TRP A 47 -11.78 0.62 12.69
CA TRP A 47 -10.33 0.43 12.75
C TRP A 47 -9.73 1.34 13.83
N GLU A 48 -8.50 1.03 14.21
CA GLU A 48 -7.77 1.74 15.27
C GLU A 48 -6.92 2.88 14.71
N ASN A 49 -6.61 3.87 15.56
CA ASN A 49 -5.67 4.96 15.24
C ASN A 49 -6.01 5.76 13.98
N SER A 50 -7.30 5.96 13.70
CA SER A 50 -7.73 6.86 12.63
C SER A 50 -7.35 8.29 12.91
N TRP A 51 -7.08 9.09 11.88
CA TRP A 51 -6.91 10.53 11.99
C TRP A 51 -7.44 11.31 10.78
N ARG A 52 -7.75 12.58 11.03
CA ARG A 52 -7.90 13.60 9.99
C ARG A 52 -7.36 14.92 10.51
N ILE A 53 -6.55 15.59 9.70
CA ILE A 53 -6.02 16.93 9.98
C ILE A 53 -6.19 17.82 8.76
N SER A 54 -6.58 19.09 8.99
CA SER A 54 -6.76 20.10 7.93
C SER A 54 -5.63 21.12 7.88
N SER A 55 -4.61 20.97 8.71
CA SER A 55 -3.44 21.84 8.79
C SER A 55 -2.16 21.01 8.84
N GLY A 56 -1.09 21.50 8.25
CA GLY A 56 0.15 20.73 8.07
C GLY A 56 0.11 19.96 6.74
N PRO A 57 0.25 18.62 6.72
CA PRO A 57 0.10 17.85 5.50
C PRO A 57 -1.34 17.85 4.96
N SER A 58 -2.34 18.30 5.72
CA SER A 58 -3.76 18.28 5.32
C SER A 58 -4.20 16.89 4.81
N ASN A 59 -3.96 15.87 5.61
CA ASN A 59 -4.20 14.47 5.25
C ASN A 59 -5.02 13.71 6.31
N TRP A 60 -5.42 12.50 5.95
CA TRP A 60 -6.20 11.58 6.78
C TRP A 60 -5.92 10.14 6.38
N ASP A 61 -6.32 9.21 7.24
CA ASP A 61 -6.52 7.83 6.82
C ASP A 61 -7.99 7.56 6.44
N ALA A 62 -8.17 6.54 5.62
CA ALA A 62 -9.44 6.11 5.08
C ALA A 62 -9.47 4.59 4.97
N ALA A 63 -10.66 4.01 4.86
CA ALA A 63 -10.85 2.67 4.36
C ALA A 63 -11.21 2.72 2.87
N TRP A 64 -10.48 1.98 2.03
CA TRP A 64 -10.94 1.60 0.70
C TRP A 64 -11.86 0.38 0.85
N VAL A 65 -13.15 0.58 0.59
CA VAL A 65 -14.18 -0.44 0.70
C VAL A 65 -14.68 -0.86 -0.68
N PHE A 66 -14.74 -2.16 -0.92
CA PHE A 66 -15.28 -2.73 -2.16
C PHE A 66 -16.06 -4.02 -1.90
N VAL A 67 -16.94 -4.37 -2.84
CA VAL A 67 -17.90 -5.48 -2.68
C VAL A 67 -17.56 -6.60 -3.65
N LYS A 68 -17.61 -7.84 -3.16
CA LYS A 68 -17.61 -9.06 -3.96
C LYS A 68 -18.90 -9.81 -3.74
N TYR A 69 -19.45 -10.38 -4.81
CA TYR A 69 -20.65 -11.19 -4.74
C TYR A 69 -20.52 -12.44 -5.58
N ARG A 70 -21.29 -13.47 -5.27
CA ARG A 70 -21.50 -14.61 -6.16
C ARG A 70 -22.97 -15.03 -6.13
N VAL A 71 -23.39 -15.66 -7.21
CA VAL A 71 -24.76 -16.08 -7.45
C VAL A 71 -24.78 -17.60 -7.52
N ASN A 72 -25.66 -18.25 -6.76
CA ASN A 72 -25.87 -19.70 -6.76
C ASN A 72 -24.56 -20.52 -6.61
N ASN A 73 -23.70 -20.12 -5.67
CA ASN A 73 -22.36 -20.69 -5.46
C ASN A 73 -21.43 -20.63 -6.68
N GLY A 74 -21.67 -19.72 -7.61
CA GLY A 74 -20.82 -19.46 -8.76
C GLY A 74 -19.49 -18.77 -8.41
N ALA A 75 -18.82 -18.24 -9.43
CA ALA A 75 -17.58 -17.50 -9.25
C ALA A 75 -17.83 -16.12 -8.60
N TRP A 76 -16.91 -15.71 -7.73
CA TRP A 76 -16.93 -14.36 -7.15
C TRP A 76 -16.69 -13.30 -8.23
N THR A 77 -17.52 -12.25 -8.20
CA THR A 77 -17.52 -11.13 -9.14
C THR A 77 -17.49 -9.81 -8.36
N HIS A 78 -16.96 -8.76 -8.99
CA HIS A 78 -16.91 -7.41 -8.40
C HIS A 78 -18.30 -6.75 -8.45
N GLY A 79 -18.79 -6.22 -7.33
CA GLY A 79 -20.03 -5.47 -7.26
C GLY A 79 -19.84 -3.99 -7.63
N ILE A 80 -20.54 -3.50 -8.65
CA ILE A 80 -20.44 -2.10 -9.09
C ILE A 80 -21.27 -1.19 -8.17
N VAL A 81 -20.61 -0.27 -7.47
CA VAL A 81 -21.24 0.61 -6.49
C VAL A 81 -21.48 2.02 -7.04
N SER A 82 -22.29 2.83 -6.35
CA SER A 82 -22.60 4.20 -6.76
C SER A 82 -22.76 5.15 -5.58
N GLN A 83 -22.32 6.41 -5.72
CA GLN A 83 -22.59 7.45 -4.73
C GLN A 83 -24.10 7.70 -4.54
N ALA A 84 -24.90 7.56 -5.60
CA ALA A 84 -26.31 7.92 -5.58
C ALA A 84 -27.08 7.01 -4.60
N ASN A 85 -27.81 7.60 -3.66
CA ASN A 85 -28.54 6.91 -2.58
C ASN A 85 -27.68 6.16 -1.55
N SER A 86 -26.35 6.13 -1.69
CA SER A 86 -25.50 5.62 -0.61
C SER A 86 -25.55 6.55 0.60
N VAL A 87 -25.57 5.98 1.81
CA VAL A 87 -25.69 6.71 3.07
C VAL A 87 -24.42 6.53 3.88
N ALA A 88 -23.71 7.65 4.10
CA ALA A 88 -22.57 7.68 4.99
C ALA A 88 -23.05 7.65 6.46
N PRO A 89 -22.31 6.97 7.34
CA PRO A 89 -22.61 6.96 8.78
C PRO A 89 -22.28 8.33 9.40
N VAL A 90 -22.84 8.62 10.57
CA VAL A 90 -22.51 9.85 11.32
C VAL A 90 -21.02 9.86 11.66
N GLY A 91 -20.35 11.00 11.44
CA GLY A 91 -18.92 11.15 11.73
C GLY A 91 -17.99 10.68 10.61
N ALA A 92 -18.53 10.25 9.46
CA ALA A 92 -17.75 9.85 8.30
C ALA A 92 -18.19 10.54 7.00
N THR A 93 -17.23 10.70 6.10
CA THR A 93 -17.44 10.97 4.69
C THR A 93 -17.29 9.66 3.92
N MET A 94 -18.09 9.48 2.87
CA MET A 94 -18.03 8.35 1.95
C MET A 94 -17.98 8.87 0.51
N ASP A 95 -16.85 8.64 -0.15
CA ASP A 95 -16.59 9.03 -1.52
C ASP A 95 -16.50 7.79 -2.41
N VAL A 96 -17.59 7.48 -3.12
CA VAL A 96 -17.64 6.40 -4.11
C VAL A 96 -16.94 6.83 -5.38
N THR A 97 -16.03 6.00 -5.89
CA THR A 97 -15.26 6.34 -7.10
C THR A 97 -16.14 6.32 -8.34
N SER A 98 -15.82 7.16 -9.31
CA SER A 98 -16.64 7.35 -10.52
C SER A 98 -16.74 6.10 -11.41
N ASP A 99 -15.78 5.18 -11.31
CA ASP A 99 -15.78 3.88 -11.99
C ASP A 99 -16.62 2.80 -11.25
N GLY A 100 -17.12 3.11 -10.05
CA GLY A 100 -17.93 2.22 -9.24
C GLY A 100 -17.18 1.03 -8.63
N MET A 101 -15.84 1.05 -8.58
CA MET A 101 -15.04 -0.06 -8.01
C MET A 101 -15.02 -0.10 -6.48
N GLY A 102 -15.53 0.94 -5.82
CA GLY A 102 -15.53 1.00 -4.36
C GLY A 102 -15.65 2.43 -3.84
N ALA A 103 -15.43 2.59 -2.54
CA ALA A 103 -15.56 3.86 -1.85
C ALA A 103 -14.43 4.10 -0.86
N PHE A 104 -14.03 5.36 -0.70
CA PHE A 104 -13.21 5.79 0.43
C PHE A 104 -14.12 6.24 1.58
N ILE A 105 -13.94 5.66 2.77
CA ILE A 105 -14.67 6.03 3.98
C ILE A 105 -13.70 6.53 5.04
N TYR A 106 -13.90 7.74 5.55
CA TYR A 106 -12.97 8.41 6.47
C TYR A 106 -13.69 9.40 7.38
N ARG A 107 -13.03 9.86 8.45
CA ARG A 107 -13.60 10.85 9.38
C ARG A 107 -14.10 12.10 8.66
N ASP A 108 -15.28 12.61 9.00
CA ASP A 108 -15.83 13.85 8.43
C ASP A 108 -15.25 15.15 9.02
N ALA A 109 -14.55 15.05 10.16
CA ALA A 109 -13.96 16.16 10.88
C ALA A 109 -12.55 15.85 11.38
N ASN A 110 -11.79 16.90 11.71
CA ASN A 110 -10.47 16.76 12.31
C ASN A 110 -10.56 16.02 13.64
N GLY A 111 -9.66 15.06 13.86
CA GLY A 111 -9.62 14.27 15.08
C GLY A 111 -8.66 13.10 14.93
N SER A 112 -8.46 12.37 16.02
CA SER A 112 -7.70 11.14 16.04
C SER A 112 -8.26 10.14 17.05
N GLY A 113 -7.86 8.87 16.90
CA GLY A 113 -8.27 7.75 17.75
C GLY A 113 -9.03 6.70 16.94
N ASP A 114 -9.64 5.76 17.63
CA ASP A 114 -10.36 4.68 16.97
C ASP A 114 -11.67 5.18 16.35
N VAL A 115 -12.12 4.50 15.30
CA VAL A 115 -13.44 4.71 14.70
C VAL A 115 -14.22 3.41 14.74
N ASN A 116 -15.53 3.56 14.95
CA ASN A 116 -16.50 2.49 14.78
C ASN A 116 -17.73 3.10 14.12
N PHE A 117 -17.78 3.00 12.81
CA PHE A 117 -18.88 3.47 12.00
C PHE A 117 -19.90 2.35 11.84
N GLN A 118 -21.18 2.69 12.01
CA GLN A 118 -22.28 1.74 12.04
C GLN A 118 -23.26 2.05 10.90
N ASP A 119 -23.95 1.03 10.41
CA ASP A 119 -25.05 1.17 9.45
C ASP A 119 -24.66 1.91 8.15
N ILE A 120 -23.46 1.64 7.63
CA ILE A 120 -23.01 2.21 6.35
C ILE A 120 -23.83 1.55 5.25
N GLN A 121 -24.50 2.34 4.40
CA GLN A 121 -25.27 1.79 3.28
C GLN A 121 -24.60 2.17 1.96
N LEU A 122 -23.93 1.19 1.35
CA LEU A 122 -23.32 1.36 0.04
C LEU A 122 -24.25 0.78 -1.03
N ARG A 123 -24.72 1.63 -1.95
CA ARG A 123 -25.54 1.18 -3.06
C ARG A 123 -24.73 0.33 -4.02
N TRP A 124 -25.15 -0.92 -4.17
CA TRP A 124 -24.70 -1.84 -5.20
C TRP A 124 -25.72 -1.92 -6.33
N ASN A 125 -25.26 -1.67 -7.56
CA ASN A 125 -26.04 -1.87 -8.78
C ASN A 125 -25.91 -3.35 -9.20
N PHE A 126 -26.86 -4.19 -8.81
CA PHE A 126 -26.84 -5.62 -9.11
C PHE A 126 -27.18 -5.95 -10.57
N GLY A 127 -27.63 -4.96 -11.35
CA GLY A 127 -27.77 -5.07 -12.80
C GLY A 127 -28.80 -6.12 -13.22
N SER A 128 -28.37 -7.15 -13.94
CA SER A 128 -29.23 -8.24 -14.41
C SER A 128 -29.24 -9.46 -13.47
N THR A 129 -28.70 -9.33 -12.26
CA THR A 129 -28.76 -10.40 -11.25
C THR A 129 -30.23 -10.61 -10.86
N ASP A 130 -30.70 -11.85 -10.89
CA ASP A 130 -32.05 -12.19 -10.49
C ASP A 130 -32.18 -12.08 -8.96
N THR A 131 -33.23 -11.43 -8.48
CA THR A 131 -33.46 -11.24 -7.05
C THR A 131 -33.97 -12.51 -6.35
N ASP A 132 -34.41 -13.51 -7.13
CA ASP A 132 -34.78 -14.83 -6.62
C ASP A 132 -33.57 -15.77 -6.44
N ASP A 133 -32.39 -15.39 -6.94
CA ASP A 133 -31.16 -16.18 -6.79
C ASP A 133 -30.59 -16.12 -5.36
N ILE A 134 -29.82 -17.15 -5.00
CA ILE A 134 -29.04 -17.12 -3.76
C ILE A 134 -27.79 -16.27 -3.99
N ILE A 135 -27.74 -15.12 -3.31
CA ILE A 135 -26.62 -14.17 -3.39
C ILE A 135 -25.78 -14.26 -2.12
N ASP A 136 -24.49 -14.56 -2.27
CA ASP A 136 -23.50 -14.37 -1.21
C ASP A 136 -22.76 -13.05 -1.42
N ILE A 137 -22.55 -12.29 -0.35
CA ILE A 137 -21.85 -11.00 -0.36
C ILE A 137 -20.64 -11.05 0.57
N GLN A 138 -19.54 -10.44 0.12
CA GLN A 138 -18.39 -10.10 0.93
C GLN A 138 -18.07 -8.62 0.75
N VAL A 139 -17.76 -7.96 1.86
CA VAL A 139 -17.28 -6.58 1.88
C VAL A 139 -15.85 -6.61 2.40
N PHE A 140 -14.95 -6.02 1.62
CA PHE A 140 -13.53 -5.92 1.98
C PHE A 140 -13.20 -4.46 2.26
N ALA A 141 -12.33 -4.24 3.24
CA ALA A 141 -11.82 -2.93 3.60
C ALA A 141 -10.29 -2.97 3.72
N ILE A 142 -9.63 -1.93 3.18
CA ILE A 142 -8.17 -1.77 3.22
C ILE A 142 -7.86 -0.38 3.76
N GLU A 143 -7.00 -0.29 4.77
CA GLU A 143 -6.55 1.01 5.26
C GLU A 143 -5.65 1.71 4.25
N MET A 144 -6.00 2.95 3.97
CA MET A 144 -5.35 3.85 3.04
C MET A 144 -5.01 5.16 3.74
N VAL A 145 -4.05 5.89 3.19
CA VAL A 145 -3.69 7.24 3.60
C VAL A 145 -3.82 8.16 2.40
N TYR A 146 -4.53 9.27 2.59
CA TYR A 146 -4.61 10.32 1.58
C TYR A 146 -3.26 11.03 1.48
N VAL A 147 -2.70 11.08 0.27
CA VAL A 147 -1.53 11.87 -0.11
C VAL A 147 -2.03 13.06 -0.93
N PRO A 148 -1.97 14.30 -0.39
CA PRO A 148 -2.51 15.47 -1.04
C PRO A 148 -1.81 15.82 -2.35
N GLU A 149 -2.54 16.52 -3.22
CA GLU A 149 -1.97 17.16 -4.40
C GLU A 149 -0.89 18.18 -3.98
N GLY A 150 0.19 18.25 -4.76
CA GLY A 150 1.20 19.27 -4.56
C GLY A 150 2.57 18.89 -5.11
N ALA A 151 3.38 19.92 -5.32
CA ALA A 151 4.77 19.78 -5.74
C ALA A 151 5.63 19.11 -4.67
N PHE A 152 6.63 18.37 -5.10
CA PHE A 152 7.55 17.65 -4.22
C PHE A 152 8.89 17.41 -4.92
N TYR A 153 9.87 16.92 -4.18
CA TYR A 153 11.22 16.67 -4.67
C TYR A 153 11.50 15.17 -4.79
N LEU A 154 12.11 14.79 -5.91
CA LEU A 154 12.68 13.48 -6.17
C LEU A 154 14.19 13.49 -5.94
N GLY A 155 14.69 12.35 -5.49
CA GLY A 155 16.11 12.14 -5.26
C GLY A 155 16.57 12.66 -3.90
N GLY A 156 17.89 12.77 -3.78
CA GLY A 156 18.55 13.20 -2.55
C GLY A 156 19.28 14.53 -2.72
N THR A 157 20.00 14.90 -1.67
CA THR A 157 21.04 15.94 -1.71
C THR A 157 22.41 15.24 -1.69
N THR A 158 23.33 15.65 -0.82
CA THR A 158 24.60 14.92 -0.63
C THR A 158 24.30 13.52 -0.09
N GLY A 159 24.93 12.49 -0.65
CA GLY A 159 24.68 11.10 -0.26
C GLY A 159 25.10 10.13 -1.36
N ASN A 160 25.23 8.86 -1.00
CA ASN A 160 25.67 7.76 -1.86
C ASN A 160 24.52 6.79 -2.21
N GLU A 161 23.27 7.24 -2.16
CA GLU A 161 22.12 6.45 -2.62
C GLU A 161 22.30 6.11 -4.11
N SER A 162 22.16 4.84 -4.46
CA SER A 162 22.44 4.32 -5.80
C SER A 162 21.35 4.77 -6.77
N ASN A 163 21.72 5.17 -7.98
CA ASN A 163 20.79 5.51 -9.06
C ASN A 163 19.69 6.53 -8.69
N LYS A 164 19.91 7.35 -7.66
CA LYS A 164 18.91 8.33 -7.21
C LYS A 164 18.56 9.32 -8.33
N PHE A 165 17.32 9.79 -8.30
CA PHE A 165 16.90 10.87 -9.18
C PHE A 165 17.66 12.17 -8.88
N HIS A 166 17.85 13.00 -9.89
CA HIS A 166 18.37 14.36 -9.78
C HIS A 166 17.97 15.21 -10.99
N ALA A 167 18.21 16.52 -10.90
CA ALA A 167 18.03 17.43 -12.01
C ALA A 167 19.11 17.21 -13.08
N GLY A 168 18.69 16.97 -14.32
CA GLY A 168 19.57 16.76 -15.47
C GLY A 168 20.45 17.97 -15.75
N GLY A 169 21.71 17.75 -16.14
CA GLY A 169 22.70 18.80 -16.37
C GLY A 169 23.31 19.39 -15.09
N PHE A 170 22.93 18.88 -13.92
CA PHE A 170 23.45 19.30 -12.62
C PHE A 170 24.06 18.11 -11.86
N SER A 171 24.68 18.41 -10.71
CA SER A 171 25.22 17.39 -9.81
C SER A 171 24.12 16.45 -9.31
N THR A 172 24.47 15.19 -9.01
CA THR A 172 23.59 14.20 -8.36
C THR A 172 23.09 14.62 -6.99
N SER A 173 23.64 15.70 -6.40
CA SER A 173 23.12 16.33 -5.18
C SER A 173 22.01 17.35 -5.43
N SER A 174 21.59 17.56 -6.68
CA SER A 174 20.55 18.53 -7.06
C SER A 174 19.24 17.80 -7.28
N SER A 175 18.35 17.79 -6.29
CA SER A 175 17.05 17.12 -6.38
C SER A 175 16.20 17.68 -7.52
N TYR A 176 15.36 16.84 -8.14
CA TYR A 176 14.44 17.26 -9.20
C TYR A 176 13.06 17.58 -8.61
N GLN A 177 12.47 18.72 -8.96
CA GLN A 177 11.15 19.11 -8.46
C GLN A 177 10.06 18.73 -9.46
N VAL A 178 9.07 17.95 -9.01
CA VAL A 178 7.85 17.67 -9.76
C VAL A 178 6.82 18.75 -9.41
N THR A 179 6.31 19.46 -10.42
CA THR A 179 5.42 20.62 -10.22
C THR A 179 4.05 20.49 -10.91
N SER A 180 3.82 19.43 -11.68
CA SER A 180 2.53 19.14 -12.31
C SER A 180 2.46 17.72 -12.84
N GLU A 181 1.30 17.32 -13.38
CA GLU A 181 1.14 16.08 -14.14
C GLU A 181 1.56 16.19 -15.64
N ASN A 182 2.24 17.27 -16.04
CA ASN A 182 2.74 17.41 -17.41
C ASN A 182 3.87 16.44 -17.73
N ALA A 183 4.08 16.15 -19.01
CA ALA A 183 5.15 15.22 -19.43
C ALA A 183 6.53 15.65 -18.91
N ILE A 184 7.31 14.68 -18.43
CA ILE A 184 8.69 14.86 -17.95
C ILE A 184 9.63 14.10 -18.90
N THR A 185 10.61 14.79 -19.46
CA THR A 185 11.68 14.15 -20.24
C THR A 185 12.79 13.65 -19.33
N ILE A 186 13.34 12.48 -19.65
CA ILE A 186 14.48 11.87 -18.98
C ILE A 186 15.72 12.13 -19.83
N ALA A 187 16.56 13.08 -19.39
CA ALA A 187 17.79 13.46 -20.09
C ALA A 187 18.75 14.19 -19.15
N ASN A 188 20.06 14.06 -19.37
CA ASN A 188 21.07 14.77 -18.60
C ASN A 188 21.29 16.22 -19.08
N THR A 189 20.21 17.00 -19.15
CA THR A 189 20.23 18.41 -19.55
C THR A 189 19.28 19.22 -18.69
N SER A 190 19.59 20.52 -18.51
CA SER A 190 18.84 21.41 -17.62
C SER A 190 17.34 21.39 -17.91
N GLY A 191 16.53 21.26 -16.85
CA GLY A 191 15.06 21.21 -16.92
C GLY A 191 14.47 19.80 -16.97
N ASN A 192 15.29 18.78 -17.14
CA ASN A 192 14.85 17.38 -17.26
C ASN A 192 15.11 16.58 -15.97
N LEU A 193 14.34 15.51 -15.79
CA LEU A 193 14.63 14.50 -14.77
C LEU A 193 15.82 13.65 -15.26
N TYR A 194 16.69 13.25 -14.34
CA TYR A 194 17.74 12.29 -14.64
C TYR A 194 18.01 11.39 -13.44
N TYR A 195 18.76 10.32 -13.67
CA TYR A 195 19.31 9.45 -12.65
C TYR A 195 20.60 8.85 -13.21
N THR A 196 21.58 8.64 -12.33
CA THR A 196 22.80 7.94 -12.76
C THR A 196 22.50 6.44 -12.82
N GLY A 197 23.04 5.73 -13.80
CA GLY A 197 22.99 4.27 -13.87
C GLY A 197 24.31 3.73 -13.33
N ASP A 198 24.47 3.80 -12.02
CA ASP A 198 25.65 3.35 -11.28
C ASP A 198 25.83 1.82 -11.37
N ASN A 199 24.78 1.11 -11.77
CA ASN A 199 24.78 -0.33 -12.02
C ASN A 199 23.90 -0.71 -13.23
N ALA A 200 23.92 -1.99 -13.62
CA ALA A 200 23.13 -2.51 -14.73
C ALA A 200 21.61 -2.49 -14.49
N SER A 201 21.18 -2.27 -13.24
CA SER A 201 19.79 -2.27 -12.79
C SER A 201 19.20 -0.87 -12.61
N GLY A 202 19.93 0.21 -12.93
CA GLY A 202 19.47 1.58 -12.68
C GLY A 202 18.43 2.11 -13.66
N GLY A 203 18.38 1.54 -14.87
CA GLY A 203 17.49 1.95 -15.97
C GLY A 203 18.25 2.48 -17.19
N ASP A 204 17.50 2.85 -18.22
CA ASP A 204 18.01 3.22 -19.55
C ASP A 204 18.38 4.71 -19.71
N GLN A 205 18.20 5.51 -18.66
CA GLN A 205 18.51 6.93 -18.57
C GLN A 205 17.88 7.78 -19.68
N SER A 206 16.76 7.35 -20.27
CA SER A 206 16.19 8.01 -21.44
C SER A 206 14.67 7.90 -21.52
N GLY A 207 14.07 8.59 -22.48
CA GLY A 207 12.64 8.56 -22.76
C GLY A 207 11.86 9.70 -22.10
N THR A 208 10.54 9.52 -22.02
CA THR A 208 9.60 10.52 -21.51
C THR A 208 8.54 9.84 -20.67
N LEU A 209 8.24 10.42 -19.50
CA LEU A 209 7.03 10.12 -18.74
C LEU A 209 5.89 10.91 -19.37
N GLY A 210 4.91 10.21 -19.97
CA GLY A 210 3.74 10.86 -20.57
C GLY A 210 2.88 11.58 -19.54
N ALA A 211 1.98 12.46 -20.01
CA ALA A 211 1.07 13.19 -19.11
C ALA A 211 0.18 12.26 -18.27
N GLN A 212 -0.15 11.07 -18.79
CA GLN A 212 -0.97 10.07 -18.10
C GLN A 212 -0.19 9.19 -17.11
N TYR A 213 1.15 9.17 -17.16
CA TYR A 213 1.95 8.45 -16.17
C TYR A 213 1.80 9.16 -14.81
N PRO A 214 1.34 8.52 -13.72
CA PRO A 214 1.19 9.18 -12.44
C PRO A 214 2.55 9.62 -11.87
N LYS A 215 2.78 10.93 -11.83
CA LYS A 215 4.02 11.49 -11.28
C LYS A 215 3.89 11.82 -9.80
N GLY A 216 2.73 11.54 -9.21
CA GLY A 216 2.43 11.84 -7.82
C GLY A 216 2.19 13.31 -7.55
N PHE A 217 2.11 14.20 -8.55
CA PHE A 217 1.69 15.58 -8.30
C PHE A 217 0.24 15.61 -7.85
N GLY A 218 -0.64 14.93 -8.59
CA GLY A 218 -2.06 14.79 -8.24
C GLY A 218 -2.26 14.02 -6.94
N ALA A 219 -3.40 14.22 -6.29
CA ALA A 219 -3.74 13.53 -5.05
C ALA A 219 -4.02 12.03 -5.30
N PHE A 220 -3.62 11.19 -4.35
CA PHE A 220 -3.88 9.76 -4.39
C PHE A 220 -3.98 9.18 -2.98
N TYR A 221 -4.59 8.01 -2.88
CA TYR A 221 -4.59 7.19 -1.68
C TYR A 221 -3.52 6.10 -1.81
N CYS A 222 -2.73 5.91 -0.77
CA CYS A 222 -1.74 4.84 -0.67
C CYS A 222 -2.13 3.88 0.43
N MET A 223 -2.02 2.57 0.21
CA MET A 223 -2.19 1.61 1.29
C MET A 223 -1.27 1.97 2.46
N LYS A 224 -1.87 2.07 3.65
CA LYS A 224 -1.16 2.47 4.89
C LYS A 224 -0.04 1.50 5.24
N TYR A 225 -0.23 0.24 4.86
CA TYR A 225 0.67 -0.87 5.09
C TYR A 225 0.88 -1.71 3.82
N GLU A 226 1.89 -2.58 3.81
CA GLU A 226 2.03 -3.64 2.81
C GLU A 226 0.83 -4.60 2.83
N VAL A 227 0.60 -5.37 1.76
CA VAL A 227 -0.46 -6.40 1.76
C VAL A 227 -0.17 -7.46 2.82
N THR A 228 -1.15 -7.77 3.68
CA THR A 228 -1.01 -8.81 4.71
C THR A 228 -1.32 -10.22 4.19
N GLU A 229 -0.92 -11.26 4.93
CA GLU A 229 -1.31 -12.64 4.64
C GLU A 229 -2.85 -12.80 4.60
N SER A 230 -3.60 -12.18 5.53
CA SER A 230 -5.07 -12.24 5.52
C SER A 230 -5.71 -11.54 4.32
N GLN A 231 -5.18 -10.39 3.91
CA GLN A 231 -5.63 -9.68 2.71
C GLN A 231 -5.40 -10.53 1.46
N TRP A 232 -4.22 -11.14 1.34
CA TRP A 232 -3.94 -12.10 0.26
C TRP A 232 -4.92 -13.27 0.26
N LEU A 233 -5.22 -13.84 1.43
CA LEU A 233 -6.18 -14.94 1.56
C LEU A 233 -7.61 -14.54 1.18
N GLY A 234 -8.02 -13.30 1.46
CA GLY A 234 -9.31 -12.76 1.01
C GLY A 234 -9.44 -12.80 -0.52
N PHE A 235 -8.38 -12.40 -1.22
CA PHE A 235 -8.29 -12.55 -2.67
C PHE A 235 -8.24 -14.02 -3.10
N PHE A 236 -7.25 -14.78 -2.62
CA PHE A 236 -6.97 -16.15 -3.06
C PHE A 236 -8.17 -17.10 -2.85
N ASN A 237 -8.88 -16.97 -1.72
CA ASN A 237 -10.02 -17.82 -1.41
C ASN A 237 -11.28 -17.47 -2.21
N SER A 238 -11.31 -16.32 -2.89
CA SER A 238 -12.37 -15.97 -3.85
C SER A 238 -12.14 -16.54 -5.26
N LEU A 239 -10.97 -17.12 -5.52
CA LEU A 239 -10.60 -17.66 -6.84
C LEU A 239 -11.17 -19.05 -7.09
N THR A 240 -11.38 -19.36 -8.38
CA THR A 240 -11.64 -20.74 -8.85
C THR A 240 -10.40 -21.62 -8.70
N GLU A 241 -10.56 -22.94 -8.73
CA GLU A 241 -9.46 -23.90 -8.58
C GLU A 241 -8.30 -23.68 -9.59
N THR A 242 -8.62 -23.42 -10.86
CA THR A 242 -7.62 -23.12 -11.88
C THR A 242 -6.85 -21.84 -11.57
N GLN A 243 -7.57 -20.80 -11.13
CA GLN A 243 -6.96 -19.53 -10.75
C GLN A 243 -6.09 -19.68 -9.50
N LYS A 244 -6.54 -20.43 -8.48
CA LYS A 244 -5.78 -20.75 -7.27
C LYS A 244 -4.48 -21.46 -7.59
N THR A 245 -4.53 -22.49 -8.43
CA THR A 245 -3.33 -23.25 -8.85
C THR A 245 -2.27 -22.34 -9.46
N ASN A 246 -2.69 -21.34 -10.25
CA ASN A 246 -1.74 -20.42 -10.84
C ASN A 246 -1.23 -19.34 -9.87
N ARG A 247 -2.02 -18.99 -8.84
CA ARG A 247 -1.70 -17.94 -7.84
C ARG A 247 -1.23 -18.51 -6.49
N ASP A 248 -0.74 -19.75 -6.49
CA ASP A 248 -0.33 -20.45 -5.28
C ASP A 248 1.05 -19.98 -4.80
N LEU A 249 1.07 -19.26 -3.68
CA LEU A 249 2.32 -18.80 -3.06
C LEU A 249 3.13 -19.92 -2.38
N THR A 250 2.58 -21.12 -2.27
CA THR A 250 3.26 -22.29 -1.67
C THR A 250 3.99 -23.14 -2.69
N ASP A 251 3.77 -22.89 -3.99
CA ASP A 251 4.34 -23.64 -5.09
C ASP A 251 5.87 -23.50 -5.22
N ALA A 252 6.47 -24.27 -6.14
CA ALA A 252 7.91 -24.30 -6.36
C ALA A 252 8.51 -22.99 -6.90
N SER A 253 7.70 -22.09 -7.46
CA SER A 253 8.15 -20.79 -8.00
C SER A 253 8.06 -19.65 -6.97
N HIS A 254 7.43 -19.92 -5.82
CA HIS A 254 7.27 -19.01 -4.70
C HIS A 254 7.96 -19.55 -3.43
N LYS A 255 7.20 -19.99 -2.43
CA LYS A 255 7.73 -20.44 -1.13
C LYS A 255 8.25 -21.88 -1.15
N ASN A 256 7.81 -22.69 -2.11
CA ASN A 256 8.16 -24.10 -2.27
C ASN A 256 7.91 -24.94 -1.01
N SER A 257 6.82 -24.63 -0.30
CA SER A 257 6.41 -25.31 0.93
C SER A 257 5.04 -24.83 1.38
N ASP A 258 4.23 -25.76 1.91
CA ASP A 258 3.09 -25.43 2.76
C ASP A 258 3.49 -25.03 4.19
N GLY A 259 4.75 -25.29 4.57
CA GLY A 259 5.28 -24.96 5.88
C GLY A 259 5.61 -23.47 6.05
N VAL A 260 6.00 -23.11 7.27
CA VAL A 260 6.47 -21.75 7.56
C VAL A 260 7.92 -21.60 7.08
N ILE A 261 8.15 -20.71 6.11
CA ILE A 261 9.49 -20.39 5.59
C ILE A 261 9.65 -18.87 5.56
N SER A 262 10.77 -18.38 6.08
CA SER A 262 11.03 -16.93 6.24
C SER A 262 9.84 -16.18 6.85
N ARG A 263 9.22 -16.76 7.87
CA ARG A 263 8.00 -16.28 8.56
C ARG A 263 6.71 -16.22 7.73
N ASN A 264 6.70 -16.51 6.43
CA ASN A 264 5.43 -16.63 5.69
C ASN A 264 4.69 -17.90 6.13
N THR A 265 3.43 -17.77 6.57
CA THR A 265 2.66 -18.87 7.16
C THR A 265 1.51 -19.38 6.30
N ILE A 266 1.41 -18.93 5.05
CA ILE A 266 0.37 -19.34 4.11
C ILE A 266 0.49 -20.83 3.78
N SER A 267 -0.59 -21.60 3.86
CA SER A 267 -0.63 -23.01 3.44
C SER A 267 -1.87 -23.28 2.60
N TRP A 268 -1.71 -24.09 1.55
CA TRP A 268 -2.82 -24.51 0.69
C TRP A 268 -2.62 -25.94 0.18
N THR A 269 -3.54 -26.83 0.55
CA THR A 269 -3.45 -28.26 0.22
C THR A 269 -3.90 -28.61 -1.20
N GLY A 270 -4.14 -27.62 -2.06
CA GLY A 270 -4.60 -27.81 -3.44
C GLY A 270 -6.12 -27.92 -3.62
N GLY A 271 -6.55 -27.90 -4.89
CA GLY A 271 -7.94 -28.11 -5.30
C GLY A 271 -8.88 -26.94 -4.95
N SER A 272 -10.10 -27.26 -4.52
CA SER A 272 -11.06 -26.23 -4.10
C SER A 272 -10.85 -25.71 -2.68
N ALA A 273 -9.91 -26.28 -1.92
CA ALA A 273 -9.64 -25.92 -0.52
C ALA A 273 -9.31 -24.43 -0.37
N SER A 274 -9.68 -23.86 0.78
CA SER A 274 -9.24 -22.52 1.17
C SER A 274 -7.81 -22.58 1.69
N ALA A 275 -6.99 -21.59 1.31
CA ALA A 275 -5.69 -21.36 1.93
C ALA A 275 -5.88 -20.81 3.36
N THR A 276 -4.90 -21.07 4.22
CA THR A 276 -4.88 -20.67 5.63
C THR A 276 -3.58 -19.95 6.01
N THR A 277 -3.63 -19.16 7.07
CA THR A 277 -2.48 -18.46 7.67
C THR A 277 -2.59 -18.53 9.18
N SER A 278 -1.46 -18.58 9.88
CA SER A 278 -1.39 -18.44 11.34
C SER A 278 -0.91 -17.05 11.79
N ALA A 279 -0.60 -16.16 10.84
CA ALA A 279 -0.12 -14.81 11.07
C ALA A 279 -0.83 -13.81 10.15
N PRO A 280 -2.15 -13.59 10.35
CA PRO A 280 -2.99 -12.84 9.42
C PRO A 280 -2.53 -11.39 9.18
N ASP A 281 -1.85 -10.78 10.15
CA ASP A 281 -1.44 -9.37 10.10
C ASP A 281 0.02 -9.17 9.61
N ARG A 282 0.71 -10.26 9.26
CA ARG A 282 2.09 -10.20 8.74
C ARG A 282 2.09 -9.74 7.30
N ALA A 283 3.06 -8.90 6.94
CA ALA A 283 3.31 -8.53 5.55
C ALA A 283 3.55 -9.79 4.70
N CYS A 284 2.83 -9.91 3.59
CA CYS A 284 2.86 -11.09 2.74
C CYS A 284 4.05 -11.05 1.78
N SER A 285 5.07 -11.86 2.05
CA SER A 285 6.19 -12.08 1.14
C SER A 285 5.89 -13.14 0.08
N TYR A 286 6.85 -13.39 -0.82
CA TYR A 286 6.76 -14.34 -1.93
C TYR A 286 5.78 -13.95 -3.04
N ILE A 287 5.45 -12.67 -3.18
CA ILE A 287 4.55 -12.19 -4.23
C ILE A 287 5.31 -12.03 -5.55
N SER A 288 4.83 -12.65 -6.64
CA SER A 288 5.31 -12.40 -8.02
C SER A 288 4.63 -11.18 -8.65
N PRO A 289 5.11 -10.66 -9.81
CA PRO A 289 4.39 -9.61 -10.54
C PRO A 289 2.98 -10.05 -10.98
N GLY A 290 2.80 -11.32 -11.30
CA GLY A 290 1.50 -11.89 -11.69
C GLY A 290 0.49 -11.89 -10.53
N ASP A 291 0.96 -12.28 -9.34
CA ASP A 291 0.19 -12.23 -8.09
C ASP A 291 -0.26 -10.82 -7.75
N MET A 292 0.71 -9.89 -7.72
CA MET A 292 0.48 -8.50 -7.39
C MET A 292 -0.54 -7.86 -8.36
N ASN A 293 -0.35 -8.06 -9.66
CA ASN A 293 -1.25 -7.52 -10.68
C ASN A 293 -2.67 -8.10 -10.52
N ALA A 294 -2.81 -9.41 -10.26
CA ALA A 294 -4.13 -10.01 -10.06
C ALA A 294 -4.82 -9.45 -8.80
N TYR A 295 -4.09 -9.30 -7.69
CA TYR A 295 -4.64 -8.70 -6.47
C TYR A 295 -5.08 -7.25 -6.67
N MET A 296 -4.22 -6.41 -7.28
CA MET A 296 -4.55 -5.00 -7.51
C MET A 296 -5.73 -4.86 -8.47
N ASP A 297 -5.83 -5.74 -9.47
CA ASP A 297 -6.99 -5.74 -10.35
C ASP A 297 -8.28 -6.12 -9.60
N TRP A 298 -8.22 -7.21 -8.83
CA TRP A 298 -9.35 -7.67 -8.01
C TRP A 298 -9.85 -6.60 -7.04
N THR A 299 -8.94 -5.85 -6.41
CA THR A 299 -9.28 -4.74 -5.49
C THR A 299 -9.71 -3.45 -6.19
N GLY A 300 -9.57 -3.35 -7.50
CA GLY A 300 -9.78 -2.10 -8.24
C GLY A 300 -8.70 -1.05 -7.96
N MET A 301 -7.51 -1.42 -7.48
CA MET A 301 -6.40 -0.50 -7.23
C MET A 301 -5.39 -0.53 -8.38
N ARG A 302 -4.28 0.21 -8.27
CA ARG A 302 -3.19 0.22 -9.26
C ARG A 302 -1.82 0.14 -8.59
N PRO A 303 -0.77 -0.24 -9.35
CA PRO A 303 0.59 -0.14 -8.85
C PRO A 303 0.99 1.32 -8.63
N MET A 304 1.82 1.53 -7.62
CA MET A 304 2.42 2.81 -7.25
C MET A 304 3.64 3.10 -8.14
N THR A 305 3.85 4.34 -8.56
CA THR A 305 5.08 4.71 -9.29
C THR A 305 6.24 5.01 -8.34
N GLU A 306 7.49 4.93 -8.84
CA GLU A 306 8.66 5.34 -8.03
C GLU A 306 8.57 6.79 -7.53
N LEU A 307 7.87 7.64 -8.29
CA LEU A 307 7.66 9.05 -7.97
C LEU A 307 6.65 9.21 -6.83
N GLU A 308 5.54 8.46 -6.90
CA GLU A 308 4.54 8.41 -5.83
C GLU A 308 5.13 7.84 -4.54
N TYR A 309 6.00 6.82 -4.63
CA TYR A 309 6.71 6.26 -3.47
C TYR A 309 7.53 7.32 -2.72
N GLU A 310 8.35 8.08 -3.45
CA GLU A 310 9.18 9.13 -2.83
C GLU A 310 8.31 10.26 -2.25
N LYS A 311 7.23 10.65 -2.94
CA LYS A 311 6.28 11.62 -2.37
C LYS A 311 5.62 11.08 -1.10
N ALA A 312 5.13 9.85 -1.13
CA ALA A 312 4.47 9.21 0.01
C ALA A 312 5.38 9.13 1.24
N CYS A 313 6.68 8.96 1.05
CA CYS A 313 7.68 9.01 2.12
C CYS A 313 7.92 10.43 2.65
N ARG A 314 8.23 11.36 1.75
CA ARG A 314 8.85 12.65 2.07
C ARG A 314 7.87 13.79 2.22
N GLY A 315 6.78 13.78 1.46
CA GLY A 315 5.91 14.92 1.28
C GLY A 315 6.59 16.07 0.51
N PRO A 316 6.19 17.33 0.75
CA PRO A 316 6.66 18.48 -0.04
C PRO A 316 8.03 19.02 0.40
N VAL A 317 8.64 18.43 1.43
CA VAL A 317 9.90 18.95 2.01
C VAL A 317 11.11 18.58 1.15
N LEU A 318 12.19 19.34 1.29
CA LEU A 318 13.45 19.04 0.62
C LEU A 318 14.06 17.73 1.14
N PRO A 319 14.69 16.92 0.26
CA PRO A 319 15.33 15.69 0.67
C PRO A 319 16.50 15.94 1.62
N LYS A 320 16.63 15.10 2.65
CA LYS A 320 17.79 15.10 3.54
C LYS A 320 18.79 14.00 3.16
N PRO A 321 20.10 14.22 3.40
CA PRO A 321 21.12 13.20 3.19
C PRO A 321 20.80 11.88 3.88
N GLY A 322 20.80 10.76 3.14
CA GLY A 322 20.65 9.43 3.72
C GLY A 322 19.33 9.18 4.44
N GLU A 323 18.27 9.91 4.09
CA GLU A 323 17.01 9.83 4.84
C GLU A 323 16.24 8.52 4.56
N PHE A 324 15.63 8.03 5.63
CA PHE A 324 14.64 6.96 5.60
C PHE A 324 13.22 7.54 5.60
N ALA A 325 12.20 6.68 5.59
CA ALA A 325 10.79 7.07 5.49
C ALA A 325 10.38 8.16 6.51
N TRP A 326 10.97 8.17 7.70
CA TRP A 326 10.70 9.17 8.74
C TRP A 326 11.40 10.53 8.55
N GLY A 327 12.23 10.69 7.53
CA GLY A 327 12.83 11.97 7.17
C GLY A 327 14.05 12.36 8.03
N SER A 328 14.80 11.37 8.53
CA SER A 328 16.13 11.52 9.12
C SER A 328 17.02 10.35 8.67
N SER A 329 18.33 10.45 8.91
CA SER A 329 19.29 9.36 8.69
C SER A 329 19.59 8.55 9.96
N ASN A 330 18.89 8.81 11.07
CA ASN A 330 19.05 8.02 12.29
C ASN A 330 18.29 6.71 12.11
N ILE A 331 18.94 5.59 12.41
CA ILE A 331 18.32 4.26 12.34
C ILE A 331 18.79 3.39 13.49
N ALA A 332 17.87 2.60 14.05
CA ALA A 332 18.17 1.54 14.99
C ALA A 332 19.12 0.52 14.36
N SER A 333 20.02 -0.07 15.15
CA SER A 333 21.05 -1.00 14.65
C SER A 333 21.24 -2.24 15.53
N ASN A 334 20.46 -2.37 16.60
CA ASN A 334 20.46 -3.55 17.45
C ASN A 334 19.39 -4.54 17.00
N ALA A 335 19.73 -5.83 17.03
CA ALA A 335 18.79 -6.90 16.76
C ALA A 335 17.55 -6.82 17.68
N TYR A 336 16.37 -6.91 17.07
CA TYR A 336 15.12 -6.88 17.80
C TYR A 336 14.75 -8.23 18.42
N THR A 337 14.04 -8.15 19.54
CA THR A 337 13.35 -9.25 20.19
C THR A 337 11.86 -9.06 20.01
N LEU A 338 11.21 -10.07 19.44
CA LEU A 338 9.76 -10.07 19.26
C LEU A 338 9.08 -10.68 20.48
N VAL A 339 7.91 -10.14 20.82
CA VAL A 339 6.94 -10.76 21.72
C VAL A 339 5.64 -10.98 20.96
N ASN A 340 4.90 -12.03 21.30
CA ASN A 340 3.66 -12.43 20.63
C ASN A 340 3.80 -12.62 19.11
N SER A 341 4.93 -13.19 18.67
CA SER A 341 5.18 -13.42 17.24
C SER A 341 4.07 -14.26 16.59
N GLY A 342 3.54 -13.80 15.46
CA GLY A 342 2.43 -14.43 14.73
C GLY A 342 1.03 -13.93 15.12
N PHE A 343 0.90 -13.18 16.21
CA PHE A 343 -0.41 -12.68 16.66
C PHE A 343 -0.62 -11.21 16.31
N SER A 344 -1.88 -10.76 16.39
CA SER A 344 -2.27 -9.35 16.28
C SER A 344 -1.76 -8.46 17.42
N SER A 345 -0.96 -9.00 18.34
CA SER A 345 -0.24 -8.23 19.35
C SER A 345 1.29 -8.38 19.23
N GLU A 346 1.77 -8.90 18.09
CA GLU A 346 3.20 -8.92 17.74
C GLU A 346 3.76 -7.50 17.84
N ARG A 347 4.82 -7.35 18.63
CA ARG A 347 5.55 -6.10 18.86
C ARG A 347 7.02 -6.37 19.16
N VAL A 348 7.84 -5.36 19.00
CA VAL A 348 9.25 -5.36 19.41
C VAL A 348 9.31 -4.98 20.90
N SER A 349 10.01 -5.78 21.72
CA SER A 349 10.15 -5.50 23.15
C SER A 349 11.33 -4.59 23.51
N ASN A 350 12.26 -4.41 22.58
CA ASN A 350 13.45 -3.56 22.70
C ASN A 350 13.57 -2.55 21.54
N PRO A 351 12.51 -1.79 21.21
CA PRO A 351 12.61 -0.76 20.17
C PRO A 351 13.59 0.31 20.61
N GLU A 352 14.35 0.86 19.69
CA GLU A 352 15.26 1.96 20.00
C GLU A 352 14.50 3.29 20.05
N THR A 353 14.94 4.21 20.91
CA THR A 353 14.30 5.51 21.14
C THR A 353 15.09 6.63 20.49
N ASN A 354 14.41 7.71 20.05
CA ASN A 354 15.00 8.85 19.36
C ASN A 354 15.76 8.47 18.07
N THR A 355 15.34 7.38 17.43
CA THR A 355 15.90 6.86 16.18
C THR A 355 14.81 6.11 15.43
N GLY A 356 15.00 5.93 14.12
CA GLY A 356 14.02 5.23 13.32
C GLY A 356 14.08 3.72 13.51
N ASN A 357 12.92 3.11 13.73
CA ASN A 357 12.81 1.66 13.83
C ASN A 357 12.35 1.08 12.49
N ALA A 358 13.16 0.16 11.94
CA ALA A 358 12.86 -0.61 10.74
C ALA A 358 13.40 -2.04 10.91
N ILE A 359 12.80 -3.02 10.24
CA ILE A 359 13.35 -4.38 10.14
C ILE A 359 14.20 -4.44 8.87
N TYR A 360 15.51 -4.59 9.05
CA TYR A 360 16.51 -4.73 7.99
C TYR A 360 17.67 -5.59 8.53
N SER A 361 18.74 -5.77 7.75
CA SER A 361 19.82 -6.72 8.10
C SER A 361 20.36 -6.61 9.53
N ASP A 362 20.60 -5.41 10.08
CA ASP A 362 21.17 -5.27 11.43
C ASP A 362 20.14 -5.54 12.54
N THR A 363 18.89 -5.11 12.34
CA THR A 363 17.81 -5.29 13.34
C THR A 363 17.12 -6.65 13.25
N ASN A 364 17.37 -7.42 12.18
CA ASN A 364 16.74 -8.71 11.93
C ASN A 364 17.20 -9.82 12.88
N GLY A 365 18.45 -9.84 13.34
CA GLY A 365 18.94 -10.86 14.26
C GLY A 365 18.53 -12.30 13.87
N THR A 366 17.75 -12.97 14.72
CA THR A 366 17.22 -14.32 14.47
C THR A 366 15.78 -14.35 13.93
N ILE A 367 15.14 -13.19 13.72
CA ILE A 367 13.74 -13.08 13.29
C ILE A 367 13.53 -13.78 11.93
N SER A 368 14.41 -13.51 10.97
CA SER A 368 14.49 -14.19 9.67
C SER A 368 13.22 -14.07 8.80
N GLY A 369 12.65 -12.88 8.67
CA GLY A 369 11.50 -12.63 7.80
C GLY A 369 10.81 -11.30 8.06
N PRO A 370 9.75 -10.98 7.29
CA PRO A 370 8.94 -9.79 7.54
C PRO A 370 8.20 -9.86 8.88
N LEU A 371 7.83 -8.68 9.35
CA LEU A 371 7.07 -8.49 10.57
C LEU A 371 5.61 -8.17 10.27
N ARG A 372 4.80 -8.18 11.33
CA ARG A 372 3.47 -7.60 11.34
C ARG A 372 3.49 -6.15 10.85
N ASN A 373 2.51 -5.78 10.02
CA ASN A 373 2.30 -4.39 9.64
C ASN A 373 2.06 -3.51 10.86
N GLY A 374 2.62 -2.30 10.91
CA GLY A 374 2.49 -1.39 12.05
C GLY A 374 3.20 -1.84 13.34
N VAL A 375 4.08 -2.85 13.27
CA VAL A 375 4.80 -3.37 14.44
C VAL A 375 5.59 -2.28 15.16
N PHE A 376 6.20 -1.34 14.45
CA PHE A 376 7.00 -0.26 15.04
C PHE A 376 6.11 0.81 15.67
N ALA A 377 4.97 1.11 15.06
CA ALA A 377 3.94 1.96 15.64
C ALA A 377 3.43 1.41 16.98
N ALA A 378 3.21 0.09 17.04
CA ALA A 378 2.77 -0.62 18.25
C ALA A 378 3.86 -0.75 19.32
N SER A 379 5.12 -0.50 18.96
CA SER A 379 6.28 -0.66 19.85
C SER A 379 6.89 0.66 20.31
N ALA A 380 6.67 1.75 19.57
CA ALA A 380 7.33 3.02 19.81
C ALA A 380 7.12 3.54 21.25
N VAL A 381 8.17 4.09 21.85
CA VAL A 381 8.13 4.60 23.22
C VAL A 381 7.54 6.01 23.23
N ASN A 382 7.95 6.85 22.29
CA ASN A 382 7.60 8.25 22.21
C ASN A 382 6.60 8.60 21.09
N ASN A 383 5.92 7.60 20.49
CA ASN A 383 4.86 7.73 19.48
C ASN A 383 5.04 8.89 18.48
N ASN A 384 6.28 9.05 18.01
CA ASN A 384 6.64 10.08 17.04
C ASN A 384 6.99 9.42 15.70
N ARG A 385 6.96 10.21 14.63
CA ARG A 385 7.19 9.74 13.25
C ARG A 385 8.47 8.91 13.10
N GLU A 386 9.55 9.32 13.78
CA GLU A 386 10.85 8.63 13.69
C GLU A 386 10.76 7.26 14.35
N GLU A 387 10.39 7.17 15.62
CA GLU A 387 10.34 5.89 16.33
C GLU A 387 9.30 4.91 15.75
N THR A 388 8.18 5.40 15.20
CA THR A 388 7.17 4.54 14.58
C THR A 388 7.56 4.09 13.17
N GLY A 389 8.62 4.64 12.58
CA GLY A 389 9.03 4.35 11.20
C GLY A 389 8.12 4.96 10.13
N GLY A 390 7.21 5.86 10.51
CA GLY A 390 6.17 6.39 9.64
C GLY A 390 6.66 7.44 8.64
N THR A 391 5.99 7.55 7.49
CA THR A 391 6.25 8.59 6.50
C THR A 391 5.76 9.97 6.95
N TYR A 392 6.02 11.00 6.13
CA TYR A 392 5.49 12.36 6.35
C TYR A 392 3.95 12.36 6.45
N TYR A 393 3.30 11.42 5.78
CA TYR A 393 1.85 11.28 5.77
C TYR A 393 1.33 10.20 6.74
N GLY A 394 2.19 9.50 7.48
CA GLY A 394 1.76 8.41 8.38
C GLY A 394 1.47 7.09 7.67
N ILE A 395 2.09 6.88 6.50
CA ILE A 395 2.18 5.56 5.86
C ILE A 395 3.32 4.81 6.54
N MET A 396 3.16 3.50 6.74
CA MET A 396 4.06 2.75 7.62
C MET A 396 4.92 1.77 6.84
N GLU A 397 6.10 1.46 7.39
CA GLU A 397 7.06 0.47 6.87
C GLU A 397 7.56 0.71 5.43
N MET A 398 7.71 1.97 5.01
CA MET A 398 8.31 2.33 3.70
C MET A 398 9.86 2.35 3.72
N SER A 399 10.48 1.78 4.76
CA SER A 399 11.92 1.56 4.88
C SER A 399 12.12 0.25 5.63
N GLY A 400 12.62 -0.78 4.95
CA GLY A 400 12.72 -2.15 5.48
C GLY A 400 11.47 -2.98 5.25
N ASN A 401 11.30 -4.03 6.05
CA ASN A 401 10.24 -5.05 5.89
C ASN A 401 10.31 -5.80 4.55
N LEU A 402 9.50 -5.48 3.54
CA LEU A 402 9.62 -6.06 2.21
C LEU A 402 9.93 -4.99 1.16
N TYR A 403 10.70 -5.40 0.15
CA TYR A 403 10.85 -4.60 -1.06
C TYR A 403 9.50 -4.45 -1.73
N GLU A 404 9.21 -3.22 -2.13
CA GLU A 404 7.97 -2.89 -2.83
C GLU A 404 8.21 -2.70 -4.31
N ARG A 405 7.42 -3.43 -5.11
CA ARG A 405 7.40 -3.23 -6.55
C ARG A 405 6.67 -1.93 -6.90
N CYS A 406 7.40 -0.98 -7.48
CA CYS A 406 6.85 0.27 -7.99
C CYS A 406 7.01 0.34 -9.52
N VAL A 407 6.11 1.01 -10.23
CA VAL A 407 6.25 1.24 -11.67
C VAL A 407 7.50 2.06 -11.94
N SER A 408 8.41 1.48 -12.71
CA SER A 408 9.72 2.03 -13.01
C SER A 408 9.63 3.23 -13.95
N VAL A 409 10.47 4.24 -13.69
CA VAL A 409 10.84 5.30 -14.63
C VAL A 409 11.88 4.80 -15.63
N GLY A 410 12.62 3.76 -15.26
CA GLY A 410 13.86 3.32 -15.88
C GLY A 410 13.73 2.39 -17.09
N THR A 411 12.52 1.95 -17.44
CA THR A 411 12.29 1.12 -18.63
C THR A 411 11.17 1.66 -19.50
N SER A 412 11.24 1.39 -20.81
CA SER A 412 10.17 1.75 -21.74
C SER A 412 8.82 1.14 -21.35
N GLN A 413 8.81 -0.12 -20.86
CA GLN A 413 7.61 -0.78 -20.38
C GLN A 413 7.00 -0.06 -19.17
N GLY A 414 7.80 0.35 -18.20
CA GLY A 414 7.32 1.11 -17.04
C GLY A 414 6.74 2.47 -17.43
N ARG A 415 7.40 3.18 -18.37
CA ARG A 415 6.95 4.49 -18.85
C ARG A 415 5.67 4.46 -19.70
N ASN A 416 5.26 3.29 -20.18
CA ASN A 416 3.98 3.10 -20.88
C ASN A 416 2.78 3.04 -19.92
N PHE A 417 3.00 2.97 -18.60
CA PHE A 417 1.93 3.00 -17.62
C PHE A 417 1.18 4.32 -17.64
N THR A 418 -0.15 4.24 -17.65
CA THR A 418 -1.07 5.39 -17.75
C THR A 418 -1.89 5.62 -16.48
N GLY A 419 -1.53 5.00 -15.37
CA GLY A 419 -2.28 5.16 -14.12
C GLY A 419 -3.67 4.51 -14.10
N VAL A 420 -3.98 3.63 -15.05
CA VAL A 420 -5.26 2.92 -15.10
C VAL A 420 -5.42 2.01 -13.89
N HIS A 421 -6.60 2.02 -13.29
CA HIS A 421 -6.94 1.18 -12.15
C HIS A 421 -7.38 -0.22 -12.58
N GLY A 422 -7.36 -1.15 -11.62
CA GLY A 422 -8.02 -2.43 -11.72
C GLY A 422 -9.50 -2.28 -12.06
N ASN A 423 -10.02 -3.22 -12.82
CA ASN A 423 -11.43 -3.31 -13.22
C ASN A 423 -12.19 -4.40 -12.44
N GLY A 424 -11.54 -5.08 -11.49
CA GLY A 424 -12.16 -6.10 -10.66
C GLY A 424 -12.29 -7.47 -11.34
N ILE A 425 -11.78 -7.64 -12.56
CA ILE A 425 -11.94 -8.85 -13.38
C ILE A 425 -10.65 -9.65 -13.38
N ILE A 426 -10.77 -10.91 -12.96
CA ILE A 426 -9.68 -11.89 -13.00
C ILE A 426 -9.96 -12.88 -14.12
N SER A 427 -8.97 -13.09 -14.99
CA SER A 427 -9.09 -14.01 -16.12
C SER A 427 -9.31 -15.45 -15.65
N SER A 428 -9.74 -16.33 -16.55
CA SER A 428 -9.88 -17.77 -16.26
C SER A 428 -8.57 -18.44 -15.82
N THR A 429 -7.42 -17.82 -16.08
CA THR A 429 -6.09 -18.30 -15.66
C THR A 429 -5.58 -17.64 -14.38
N GLY A 430 -6.32 -16.72 -13.77
CA GLY A 430 -5.95 -16.09 -12.51
C GLY A 430 -5.12 -14.82 -12.66
N ASN A 431 -5.04 -14.26 -13.88
CA ASN A 431 -4.32 -13.00 -14.12
C ASN A 431 -5.28 -11.81 -14.03
N GLY A 432 -4.75 -10.67 -13.60
CA GLY A 432 -5.41 -9.38 -13.85
C GLY A 432 -5.56 -9.13 -15.36
N THR A 433 -6.62 -8.41 -15.72
CA THR A 433 -6.99 -7.96 -17.05
C THR A 433 -6.78 -6.46 -17.28
N ALA A 434 -6.42 -5.70 -16.25
CA ALA A 434 -6.01 -4.31 -16.37
C ALA A 434 -4.87 -4.15 -17.41
N VAL A 435 -5.01 -3.17 -18.29
CA VAL A 435 -4.10 -2.95 -19.42
C VAL A 435 -2.99 -1.97 -19.07
N ASN A 436 -1.94 -1.91 -19.89
CA ASN A 436 -0.82 -0.97 -19.76
C ASN A 436 -0.11 -1.02 -18.39
N TRP A 437 -0.23 -2.12 -17.66
CA TRP A 437 0.58 -2.36 -16.46
C TRP A 437 1.92 -2.99 -16.84
N PRO A 438 2.93 -2.91 -15.97
CA PRO A 438 4.17 -3.65 -16.15
C PRO A 438 3.93 -5.17 -16.30
N ASN A 439 4.89 -5.84 -16.94
CA ASN A 439 4.75 -7.22 -17.39
C ASN A 439 4.53 -8.18 -16.20
N ASN A 440 3.43 -8.92 -16.24
CA ASN A 440 3.03 -9.83 -15.16
C ASN A 440 3.91 -11.08 -15.03
N SER A 441 4.69 -11.44 -16.05
CA SER A 441 5.46 -12.69 -16.11
C SER A 441 6.94 -12.45 -15.84
N THR A 442 7.50 -11.37 -16.38
CA THR A 442 8.92 -11.04 -16.23
C THR A 442 9.17 -10.01 -15.14
N GLY A 443 8.17 -9.18 -14.81
CA GLY A 443 8.34 -8.01 -13.97
C GLY A 443 8.96 -6.80 -14.67
N ASP A 444 9.19 -6.85 -15.99
CA ASP A 444 9.66 -5.68 -16.75
C ASP A 444 8.68 -4.52 -16.63
N GLY A 445 9.21 -3.33 -16.33
CA GLY A 445 8.45 -2.13 -15.99
C GLY A 445 8.24 -1.92 -14.49
N TYR A 446 8.63 -2.88 -13.64
CA TYR A 446 8.74 -2.67 -12.20
C TYR A 446 10.17 -2.30 -11.78
N SER A 447 10.23 -1.59 -10.66
CA SER A 447 11.40 -1.21 -9.88
C SER A 447 11.19 -1.69 -8.45
N TYR A 448 12.21 -1.62 -7.59
CA TYR A 448 12.09 -2.02 -6.19
C TYR A 448 12.51 -0.88 -5.28
N ARG A 449 11.63 -0.52 -4.34
CA ARG A 449 11.82 0.59 -3.39
C ARG A 449 11.73 0.07 -1.95
N GLY A 450 12.31 0.80 -1.01
CA GLY A 450 12.17 0.54 0.44
C GLY A 450 13.09 -0.52 1.02
N GLY A 451 13.68 -1.40 0.20
CA GLY A 451 14.50 -2.52 0.67
C GLY A 451 13.71 -3.53 1.52
N SER A 452 14.40 -4.50 2.12
CA SER A 452 13.74 -5.56 2.90
C SER A 452 14.47 -5.86 4.20
N TRP A 453 13.89 -6.76 5.00
CA TRP A 453 14.47 -7.33 6.22
C TRP A 453 15.86 -7.96 6.03
N LEU A 454 16.26 -8.27 4.79
CA LEU A 454 17.59 -8.80 4.44
C LEU A 454 18.59 -7.75 3.96
N ASN A 455 18.15 -6.54 3.62
CA ASN A 455 19.02 -5.55 3.01
C ASN A 455 19.79 -4.73 4.05
N GLY A 456 20.95 -4.23 3.64
CA GLY A 456 21.68 -3.19 4.37
C GLY A 456 20.92 -1.86 4.37
N SER A 457 21.28 -0.97 5.29
CA SER A 457 20.68 0.37 5.43
C SER A 457 20.75 1.19 4.13
N ASP A 458 21.71 0.92 3.25
CA ASP A 458 21.88 1.68 2.01
C ASP A 458 20.72 1.47 1.01
N PHE A 459 20.06 0.32 1.06
CA PHE A 459 18.95 -0.04 0.15
C PHE A 459 17.57 0.40 0.64
N ILE A 460 17.45 0.77 1.92
CA ILE A 460 16.15 1.10 2.54
C ILE A 460 15.92 2.63 2.63
N ARG A 461 16.86 3.42 2.11
CA ARG A 461 16.75 4.88 2.03
C ARG A 461 15.73 5.27 0.96
N VAL A 462 15.02 6.37 1.20
CA VAL A 462 13.90 6.79 0.34
C VAL A 462 14.33 6.95 -1.12
N SER A 463 15.53 7.45 -1.37
CA SER A 463 16.01 7.74 -2.74
C SER A 463 16.94 6.68 -3.33
N ASP A 464 17.25 5.59 -2.62
CA ASP A 464 18.07 4.52 -3.19
C ASP A 464 17.30 3.72 -4.22
N ARG A 465 17.80 3.66 -5.44
CA ARG A 465 17.20 2.95 -6.58
C ARG A 465 18.15 1.91 -7.13
N PHE A 466 18.87 1.19 -6.26
CA PHE A 466 19.81 0.16 -6.72
C PHE A 466 19.16 -0.81 -7.71
N ASP A 467 17.89 -1.17 -7.47
CA ASP A 467 17.06 -2.03 -8.32
C ASP A 467 15.97 -1.24 -9.08
N GLY A 468 16.32 -0.08 -9.64
CA GLY A 468 15.38 0.80 -10.36
C GLY A 468 14.74 0.21 -11.63
N ALA A 469 15.33 -0.85 -12.20
CA ALA A 469 14.91 -1.52 -13.44
C ALA A 469 15.27 -3.03 -13.44
N SER A 470 15.41 -3.64 -12.26
CA SER A 470 15.69 -5.08 -12.15
C SER A 470 14.52 -5.93 -12.65
N VAL A 471 14.80 -7.05 -13.30
CA VAL A 471 13.77 -7.96 -13.85
C VAL A 471 13.69 -9.21 -12.97
N ILE A 472 12.63 -9.30 -12.15
CA ILE A 472 12.38 -10.45 -11.26
C ILE A 472 10.93 -10.91 -11.43
N GLY A 473 10.77 -11.98 -12.22
CA GLY A 473 9.47 -12.58 -12.53
C GLY A 473 8.90 -13.49 -11.44
N THR A 474 9.69 -13.89 -10.46
CA THR A 474 9.26 -14.76 -9.37
C THR A 474 8.98 -14.00 -8.08
N GLY A 475 8.22 -14.62 -7.17
CA GLY A 475 8.19 -14.21 -5.78
C GLY A 475 9.42 -14.69 -5.01
N ASN A 476 9.81 -13.97 -3.96
CA ASN A 476 10.77 -14.48 -2.97
C ASN A 476 10.49 -13.86 -1.60
N ASN A 477 11.22 -14.31 -0.58
CA ASN A 477 11.03 -13.91 0.82
C ASN A 477 11.26 -12.43 1.13
N ARG A 478 11.80 -11.65 0.20
CA ARG A 478 12.02 -10.20 0.35
C ARG A 478 10.97 -9.35 -0.34
N LEU A 479 10.09 -9.95 -1.14
CA LEU A 479 9.25 -9.24 -2.09
C LEU A 479 7.80 -9.23 -1.63
N GLY A 480 7.31 -8.01 -1.39
CA GLY A 480 5.92 -7.68 -1.13
C GLY A 480 5.47 -6.56 -2.05
N PHE A 481 4.41 -5.87 -1.66
CA PHE A 481 3.94 -4.68 -2.35
C PHE A 481 2.90 -3.95 -1.51
N ARG A 482 2.61 -2.73 -1.94
CA ARG A 482 1.39 -2.01 -1.58
C ARG A 482 0.79 -1.38 -2.83
N ALA A 483 -0.51 -1.14 -2.81
CA ALA A 483 -1.23 -0.54 -3.92
C ALA A 483 -1.59 0.92 -3.63
N VAL A 484 -1.93 1.65 -4.68
CA VAL A 484 -2.44 3.02 -4.60
C VAL A 484 -3.69 3.15 -5.47
N ARG A 485 -4.42 4.24 -5.28
CA ARG A 485 -5.56 4.61 -6.12
C ARG A 485 -5.67 6.12 -6.20
N THR A 486 -6.06 6.64 -7.35
CA THR A 486 -6.18 8.09 -7.56
C THR A 486 -7.33 8.61 -6.71
N ALA A 487 -7.18 9.79 -6.11
CA ALA A 487 -8.26 10.40 -5.33
C ALA A 487 -9.43 10.82 -6.27
N PRO A 488 -10.69 10.67 -5.84
CA PRO A 488 -11.87 10.98 -6.65
C PRO A 488 -12.11 12.49 -6.86
#